data_AF-A0A4W5QJA5-F1
#
_entry.id   AF-A0A4W5QJA5-F1
#
_cell.length_a   1.000
_cell.length_b   1.000
_cell.length_c   1.000
_cell.angle_alpha   90.00
_cell.angle_beta   90.00
_cell.angle_gamma   90.00
#
_symmetry.space_group_name_H-M   'P 1'
#
loop_
_entity.id
_entity.type
_entity.pdbx_description
1 polymer ?
#
loop_
_entity_poly.entity_id
_entity_poly.type
_entity_poly.pdbx_seq_one_letter_code
_entity_poly.pdbx_strand_id
1 'polypeptide(L)'
;MEGEGEVLYRTVHWDRRLLAQSGKRPAGPLFNIDCPQKSVCQLYLPHCQIHSLTPPGGSTAGTKNVHFLLLDILEELGQGDLKKFQWYINKGVEEFPAISEGQLEDADRLVTVDRMVQSYCYEGAVKITLEILRKMGRNNLADELMEKLTKQV
;
A
#
# COMPACT_ATOMS: atom_id res chain seq x y z
N MET A 1 8.33 6.55 -24.69
CA MET A 1 7.53 7.19 -25.76
C MET A 1 6.33 7.78 -25.06
N GLU A 2 6.41 9.05 -24.68
CA GLU A 2 5.30 9.78 -24.05
C GLU A 2 4.49 10.39 -25.18
N GLY A 3 3.24 9.94 -25.32
CA GLY A 3 2.30 10.48 -26.29
C GLY A 3 1.23 11.29 -25.56
N GLU A 4 0.92 12.47 -26.05
CA GLU A 4 -0.21 13.26 -25.55
C GLU A 4 -1.51 12.59 -26.00
N GLY A 5 -2.37 12.25 -25.04
CA GLY A 5 -3.68 11.63 -25.29
C GLY A 5 -4.79 12.47 -24.65
N GLU A 6 -5.89 12.65 -25.35
CA GLU A 6 -7.06 13.35 -24.83
C GLU A 6 -7.91 12.42 -23.96
N VAL A 7 -8.28 12.89 -22.77
CA VAL A 7 -9.17 12.17 -21.85
C VAL A 7 -10.37 13.06 -21.55
N LEU A 8 -11.56 12.55 -21.84
CA LEU A 8 -12.81 13.22 -21.53
C LEU A 8 -13.40 12.59 -20.28
N TYR A 9 -13.84 13.42 -19.34
CA TYR A 9 -14.55 12.95 -18.15
C TYR A 9 -15.82 13.76 -17.91
N ARG A 10 -16.84 13.09 -17.38
CA ARG A 10 -18.08 13.73 -16.94
C ARG A 10 -18.61 13.07 -15.68
N THR A 11 -19.27 13.86 -14.85
CA THR A 11 -20.05 13.30 -13.74
C THR A 11 -21.34 12.71 -14.31
N VAL A 12 -21.64 11.47 -13.91
CA VAL A 12 -22.87 10.75 -14.25
C VAL A 12 -23.59 10.33 -12.98
N HIS A 13 -24.86 9.98 -13.13
CA HIS A 13 -25.66 9.51 -12.02
C HIS A 13 -25.47 8.02 -11.83
N TRP A 14 -25.44 7.58 -10.58
CA TRP A 14 -25.54 6.16 -10.28
C TRP A 14 -26.86 5.59 -10.77
N ASP A 15 -26.81 4.37 -11.28
CA ASP A 15 -28.02 3.61 -11.56
C ASP A 15 -28.71 3.26 -10.23
N ARG A 16 -29.81 3.96 -9.94
CA ARG A 16 -30.57 3.76 -8.71
C ARG A 16 -31.22 2.37 -8.62
N ARG A 17 -31.50 1.71 -9.75
CA ARG A 17 -32.09 0.36 -9.75
C ARG A 17 -31.08 -0.67 -9.26
N LEU A 18 -29.84 -0.59 -9.75
CA LEU A 18 -28.73 -1.45 -9.30
C LEU A 18 -28.37 -1.22 -7.84
N LEU A 19 -28.36 0.05 -7.40
CA LEU A 19 -28.13 0.38 -5.99
C LEU A 19 -29.24 -0.16 -5.09
N ALA A 20 -30.52 -0.02 -5.50
CA ALA A 20 -31.66 -0.53 -4.74
C ALA A 20 -31.67 -2.06 -4.63
N GLN A 21 -31.36 -2.77 -5.72
CA GLN A 21 -31.28 -4.24 -5.74
C GLN A 21 -30.16 -4.77 -4.84
N SER A 22 -29.05 -4.05 -4.73
CA SER A 22 -27.89 -4.46 -3.92
C SER A 22 -27.91 -3.91 -2.49
N GLY A 23 -28.87 -3.05 -2.13
CA GLY A 23 -28.94 -2.39 -0.83
C GLY A 23 -27.76 -1.45 -0.55
N LYS A 24 -27.03 -1.02 -1.59
CA LYS A 24 -25.79 -0.23 -1.45
C LYS A 24 -26.05 1.26 -1.59
N ARG A 25 -25.25 2.06 -0.89
CA ARG A 25 -25.22 3.51 -1.02
C ARG A 25 -23.99 3.94 -1.82
N PRO A 26 -24.13 4.89 -2.75
CA PRO A 26 -23.00 5.40 -3.49
C PRO A 26 -22.04 6.16 -2.58
N ALA A 27 -20.75 5.93 -2.75
CA ALA A 27 -19.68 6.53 -1.93
C ALA A 27 -19.28 7.95 -2.37
N GLY A 28 -19.89 8.47 -3.44
CA GLY A 28 -19.56 9.77 -4.01
C GLY A 28 -20.12 9.93 -5.42
N PRO A 29 -19.73 10.98 -6.16
CA PRO A 29 -20.07 11.13 -7.57
C PRO A 29 -19.55 9.96 -8.41
N LEU A 30 -20.30 9.56 -9.44
CA LEU A 30 -19.84 8.58 -10.42
C LEU A 30 -19.25 9.34 -11.62
N PHE A 31 -18.06 8.95 -12.06
CA PHE A 31 -17.41 9.56 -13.22
C PHE A 31 -17.44 8.59 -14.40
N ASN A 32 -17.83 9.08 -15.58
CA ASN A 32 -17.57 8.38 -16.83
C ASN A 32 -16.30 8.96 -17.45
N ILE A 33 -15.34 8.10 -17.75
CA ILE A 33 -14.05 8.48 -18.33
C ILE A 33 -13.96 7.81 -19.68
N ASP A 34 -13.95 8.61 -20.74
CA ASP A 34 -13.91 8.17 -22.11
C ASP A 34 -12.58 8.59 -22.73
N CYS A 35 -11.93 7.67 -23.45
CA CYS A 35 -10.68 7.91 -24.16
C CYS A 35 -10.91 7.61 -25.65
N PRO A 36 -11.36 8.60 -26.45
CA PRO A 36 -11.75 8.40 -27.85
C PRO A 36 -10.64 7.78 -28.71
N GLN A 37 -9.39 8.16 -28.43
CA GLN A 37 -8.20 7.70 -29.12
C GLN A 37 -7.69 6.33 -28.63
N LYS A 38 -8.34 5.74 -27.61
CA LYS A 38 -7.95 4.48 -26.93
C LYS A 38 -6.49 4.45 -26.45
N SER A 39 -5.89 5.62 -26.25
CA SER A 39 -4.47 5.76 -25.90
C SER A 39 -4.19 5.55 -24.40
N VAL A 40 -5.24 5.46 -23.57
CA VAL A 40 -5.12 5.27 -22.12
C VAL A 40 -5.34 3.80 -21.78
N CYS A 41 -4.29 3.17 -21.27
CA CYS A 41 -4.34 1.77 -20.82
C CYS A 41 -4.59 1.62 -19.31
N GLN A 42 -4.28 2.65 -18.51
CA GLN A 42 -4.35 2.59 -17.05
C GLN A 42 -4.65 3.97 -16.45
N LEU A 43 -5.45 4.00 -15.39
CA LEU A 43 -5.70 5.18 -14.57
C LEU A 43 -5.21 4.93 -13.14
N TYR A 44 -4.30 5.75 -12.65
CA TYR A 44 -3.81 5.68 -11.28
C TYR A 44 -4.46 6.79 -10.43
N LEU A 45 -5.22 6.40 -9.40
CA LEU A 45 -5.89 7.30 -8.48
C LEU A 45 -5.30 7.09 -7.06
N PRO A 46 -4.27 7.85 -6.67
CA PRO A 46 -3.55 7.63 -5.40
C PRO A 46 -4.48 7.65 -4.19
N HIS A 47 -5.51 8.50 -4.23
CA HIS A 47 -6.45 8.69 -3.13
C HIS A 47 -7.61 7.67 -3.09
N CYS A 48 -7.73 6.81 -4.11
CA CYS A 48 -8.80 5.80 -4.21
C CYS A 48 -8.30 4.37 -3.99
N GLN A 49 -7.05 4.18 -3.58
CA GLN A 49 -6.57 2.87 -3.15
C GLN A 49 -7.36 2.45 -1.90
N ILE A 50 -8.32 1.54 -2.07
CA ILE A 50 -9.05 0.92 -0.96
C ILE A 50 -8.11 -0.11 -0.34
N HIS A 51 -7.38 0.30 0.68
CA HIS A 51 -6.76 -0.62 1.61
C HIS A 51 -7.87 -0.99 2.59
N SER A 52 -8.40 -2.20 2.47
CA SER A 52 -9.54 -2.66 3.25
C SER A 52 -9.28 -2.47 4.74
N LEU A 53 -9.88 -1.46 5.35
CA LEU A 53 -10.18 -1.45 6.78
C LEU A 53 -11.05 -2.68 7.04
N THR A 54 -10.50 -3.66 7.76
CA THR A 54 -11.19 -4.91 8.08
C THR A 54 -12.40 -4.64 8.98
N PRO A 55 -13.63 -5.03 8.58
CA PRO A 55 -14.69 -5.32 9.52
C PRO A 55 -14.39 -6.68 10.20
N PRO A 56 -14.78 -6.88 11.46
CA PRO A 56 -14.65 -8.17 12.13
C PRO A 56 -15.67 -9.14 11.55
N GLY A 57 -15.28 -9.88 10.51
CA GLY A 57 -16.07 -10.99 9.96
C GLY A 57 -16.18 -10.95 8.44
N GLY A 58 -15.34 -11.73 7.77
CA GLY A 58 -15.46 -11.97 6.33
C GLY A 58 -14.21 -12.60 5.71
N SER A 59 -14.30 -13.87 5.34
CA SER A 59 -13.26 -14.62 4.63
C SER A 59 -13.02 -14.08 3.23
N THR A 60 -11.80 -13.62 2.93
CA THR A 60 -11.31 -13.40 1.57
C THR A 60 -9.84 -13.80 1.49
N ALA A 61 -9.59 -14.85 0.71
CA ALA A 61 -8.28 -15.33 0.33
C ALA A 61 -7.77 -14.48 -0.84
N GLY A 62 -6.56 -13.93 -0.72
CA GLY A 62 -5.84 -13.34 -1.86
C GLY A 62 -5.03 -12.06 -1.58
N THR A 63 -5.41 -11.22 -0.62
CA THR A 63 -4.75 -9.91 -0.40
C THR A 63 -4.20 -9.72 1.02
N LYS A 64 -4.22 -10.78 1.83
CA LYS A 64 -3.75 -10.81 3.22
C LYS A 64 -2.24 -11.08 3.34
N ASN A 65 -1.41 -10.82 2.34
CA ASN A 65 -0.03 -11.32 2.42
C ASN A 65 1.01 -10.27 2.78
N VAL A 66 1.08 -9.14 2.09
CA VAL A 66 2.19 -8.19 2.32
C VAL A 66 2.18 -7.60 3.74
N HIS A 67 1.01 -7.28 4.28
CA HIS A 67 0.92 -6.72 5.63
C HIS A 67 1.41 -7.71 6.70
N PHE A 68 0.92 -8.95 6.65
CA PHE A 68 1.36 -10.02 7.54
C PHE A 68 2.83 -10.39 7.31
N LEU A 69 3.28 -10.42 6.07
CA LEU A 69 4.66 -10.70 5.72
C LEU A 69 5.64 -9.66 6.29
N LEU A 70 5.30 -8.38 6.17
CA LEU A 70 6.10 -7.31 6.78
C LEU A 70 6.05 -7.38 8.30
N LEU A 71 4.88 -7.68 8.87
CA LEU A 71 4.75 -7.84 10.31
C LEU A 71 5.63 -8.98 10.84
N ASP A 72 5.57 -10.17 10.23
CA ASP A 72 6.38 -11.33 10.61
C ASP A 72 7.88 -10.98 10.62
N ILE A 73 8.35 -10.25 9.61
CA ILE A 73 9.75 -9.83 9.53
C ILE A 73 10.10 -8.80 10.62
N LEU A 74 9.18 -7.87 10.93
CA LEU A 74 9.37 -6.89 11.99
C LEU A 74 9.28 -7.51 13.39
N GLU A 75 8.58 -8.64 13.55
CA GLU A 75 8.54 -9.42 14.80
C GLU A 75 9.89 -10.05 15.14
N GLU A 76 10.65 -10.49 14.13
CA GLU A 76 12.02 -10.98 14.29
C GLU A 76 13.03 -9.88 14.67
N LEU A 77 12.67 -8.61 14.49
CA LEU A 77 13.50 -7.49 14.97
C LEU A 77 13.32 -7.30 16.48
N GLY A 78 14.43 -7.33 17.22
CA GLY A 78 14.43 -6.93 18.62
C GLY A 78 14.06 -5.45 18.78
N GLN A 79 13.67 -5.03 20.00
CA GLN A 79 13.19 -3.66 20.24
C GLN A 79 14.20 -2.57 19.82
N GLY A 80 15.51 -2.82 20.03
CA GLY A 80 16.55 -1.89 19.61
C GLY A 80 16.68 -1.78 18.09
N ASP A 81 16.54 -2.90 17.38
CA ASP A 81 16.57 -2.91 15.92
C ASP A 81 15.32 -2.28 15.33
N LEU A 82 14.15 -2.50 15.95
CA LEU A 82 12.90 -1.86 15.52
C LEU A 82 12.99 -0.33 15.64
N LYS A 83 13.53 0.20 16.75
CA LYS A 83 13.77 1.64 16.88
C LYS A 83 14.73 2.16 15.80
N LYS A 84 15.77 1.39 15.49
CA LYS A 84 16.71 1.74 14.42
C LYS A 84 16.03 1.71 13.04
N PHE A 85 15.16 0.74 12.80
CA PHE A 85 14.38 0.59 11.58
C PHE A 85 13.44 1.78 11.38
N GLN A 86 12.67 2.14 12.40
CA GLN A 86 11.79 3.33 12.41
C GLN A 86 12.59 4.61 12.19
N TRP A 87 13.81 4.71 12.75
CA TRP A 87 14.69 5.85 12.51
C TRP A 87 15.08 6.00 11.04
N TYR A 88 15.36 4.91 10.31
CA TYR A 88 15.62 4.97 8.87
C TYR A 88 14.39 5.44 8.08
N ILE A 89 13.19 4.98 8.46
CA ILE A 89 11.94 5.46 7.86
C ILE A 89 11.78 6.98 8.06
N ASN A 90 12.08 7.47 9.28
CA ASN A 90 12.00 8.89 9.61
C ASN A 90 13.06 9.75 8.91
N LYS A 91 14.23 9.18 8.60
CA LYS A 91 15.27 9.88 7.84
C LYS A 91 15.00 9.89 6.34
N GLY A 92 14.20 8.95 5.86
CA GLY A 92 14.06 8.68 4.45
C GLY A 92 15.25 7.89 3.93
N VAL A 93 15.01 7.07 2.92
CA VAL A 93 16.02 6.22 2.31
C VAL A 93 15.88 6.29 0.80
N GLU A 94 16.93 6.79 0.15
CA GLU A 94 17.05 6.82 -1.32
C GLU A 94 15.82 7.44 -2.01
N GLU A 95 15.07 6.63 -2.77
CA GLU A 95 13.89 7.01 -3.56
C GLU A 95 12.61 7.11 -2.73
N PHE A 96 12.68 6.83 -1.42
CA PHE A 96 11.53 6.85 -0.53
C PHE A 96 11.51 8.11 0.35
N PRO A 97 10.42 8.91 0.30
CA PRO A 97 10.29 10.09 1.15
C PRO A 97 10.22 9.69 2.62
N ALA A 98 10.75 10.54 3.51
CA ALA A 98 10.67 10.33 4.94
C ALA A 98 9.22 10.35 5.45
N ILE A 99 8.89 9.49 6.42
CA ILE A 99 7.66 9.63 7.23
C ILE A 99 8.00 10.53 8.43
N SER A 100 7.06 11.41 8.81
CA SER A 100 7.28 12.32 9.94
C SER A 100 7.46 11.54 11.25
N GLU A 101 8.43 11.96 12.06
CA GLU A 101 8.78 11.34 13.34
C GLU A 101 7.59 11.15 14.27
N GLY A 102 6.69 12.15 14.36
CA GLY A 102 5.49 12.06 15.19
C GLY A 102 4.45 11.02 14.74
N GLN A 103 4.61 10.41 13.56
CA GLN A 103 3.76 9.29 13.13
C GLN A 103 4.29 7.93 13.59
N LEU A 104 5.57 7.86 13.97
CA LEU A 104 6.26 6.64 14.41
C LEU A 104 6.80 6.75 15.85
N GLU A 105 6.59 7.87 16.52
CA GLU A 105 6.87 8.06 17.93
C GLU A 105 6.08 7.04 18.76
N ASP A 106 6.78 6.21 19.52
CA ASP A 106 6.25 5.09 20.31
C ASP A 106 5.41 4.07 19.50
N ALA A 107 5.55 4.06 18.17
CA ALA A 107 4.84 3.10 17.33
C ALA A 107 5.31 1.67 17.61
N ASP A 108 4.35 0.75 17.72
CA ASP A 108 4.63 -0.68 17.73
C ASP A 108 4.83 -1.20 16.29
N ARG A 109 5.06 -2.52 16.18
CA ARG A 109 5.29 -3.17 14.88
C ARG A 109 4.10 -3.05 13.95
N LEU A 110 2.88 -3.19 14.47
CA LEU A 110 1.65 -3.11 13.69
C LEU A 110 1.46 -1.71 13.11
N VAL A 111 1.59 -0.69 13.97
CA VAL A 111 1.49 0.72 13.56
C VAL A 111 2.57 1.04 12.54
N THR A 112 3.79 0.53 12.72
CA THR A 112 4.88 0.74 11.76
C THR A 112 4.53 0.17 10.38
N VAL A 113 4.06 -1.08 10.30
CA VAL A 113 3.65 -1.69 9.02
C VAL A 113 2.50 -0.91 8.38
N ASP A 114 1.48 -0.55 9.15
CA ASP A 114 0.35 0.25 8.65
C ASP A 114 0.81 1.56 8.04
N ARG A 115 1.70 2.29 8.73
CA ARG A 115 2.26 3.55 8.23
C ARG A 115 3.05 3.36 6.95
N MET A 116 3.89 2.34 6.87
CA MET A 116 4.67 2.05 5.67
C MET A 116 3.79 1.73 4.48
N VAL A 117 2.78 0.87 4.67
CA VAL A 117 1.84 0.50 3.62
C VAL A 117 0.99 1.71 3.19
N GLN A 118 0.59 2.56 4.13
CA GLN A 118 -0.16 3.78 3.86
C GLN A 118 0.67 4.81 3.07
N SER A 119 1.94 4.99 3.41
CA SER A 119 2.80 6.00 2.80
C SER A 119 3.43 5.56 1.47
N TYR A 120 3.75 4.27 1.32
CA TYR A 120 4.53 3.78 0.19
C TYR A 120 3.80 2.77 -0.70
N CYS A 121 2.54 2.44 -0.40
CA CYS A 121 1.81 1.29 -0.96
C CYS A 121 2.50 -0.06 -0.68
N TYR A 122 1.86 -1.19 -1.02
CA TYR A 122 2.39 -2.52 -0.71
C TYR A 122 3.76 -2.79 -1.33
N GLU A 123 3.93 -2.47 -2.62
CA GLU A 123 5.19 -2.70 -3.33
C GLU A 123 6.31 -1.81 -2.77
N GLY A 124 6.01 -0.54 -2.51
CA GLY A 124 6.99 0.38 -1.93
C GLY A 124 7.34 -0.01 -0.50
N ALA A 125 6.38 -0.45 0.31
CA ALA A 125 6.60 -0.91 1.68
C ALA A 125 7.54 -2.13 1.74
N VAL A 126 7.42 -3.07 0.78
CA VAL A 126 8.37 -4.18 0.65
C VAL A 126 9.76 -3.69 0.28
N LYS A 127 9.87 -2.85 -0.76
CA LYS A 127 11.16 -2.33 -1.25
C LYS A 127 11.91 -1.55 -0.18
N ILE A 128 11.25 -0.62 0.51
CA ILE A 128 11.88 0.14 1.58
C ILE A 128 12.26 -0.76 2.77
N THR A 129 11.45 -1.76 3.11
CA THR A 129 11.79 -2.72 4.18
C THR A 129 13.07 -3.48 3.85
N LEU A 130 13.19 -3.99 2.62
CA LEU A 130 14.39 -4.68 2.14
C LEU A 130 15.62 -3.78 2.23
N GLU A 131 15.50 -2.54 1.78
CA GLU A 131 16.61 -1.59 1.78
C GLU A 131 17.07 -1.25 3.20
N ILE A 132 16.13 -0.98 4.11
CA ILE A 132 16.45 -0.68 5.51
C ILE A 132 17.09 -1.89 6.20
N LEU A 133 16.55 -3.09 6.02
CA LEU A 133 17.12 -4.31 6.59
C LEU A 133 18.58 -4.52 6.15
N ARG A 134 18.87 -4.28 4.86
CA ARG A 134 20.24 -4.32 4.32
C ARG A 134 21.15 -3.26 4.93
N LYS A 135 20.68 -2.01 5.03
CA LYS A 135 21.46 -0.92 5.68
C LYS A 135 21.73 -1.19 7.16
N MET A 136 20.84 -1.91 7.84
CA MET A 136 21.03 -2.33 9.24
C MET A 136 21.90 -3.58 9.39
N GLY A 137 22.26 -4.26 8.30
CA GLY A 137 23.00 -5.52 8.31
C GLY A 137 22.16 -6.75 8.64
N ARG A 138 20.82 -6.65 8.62
CA ARG A 138 19.87 -7.75 8.80
C ARG A 138 19.59 -8.43 7.45
N ASN A 139 20.65 -8.80 6.74
CA ASN A 139 20.57 -9.34 5.37
C ASN A 139 19.79 -10.66 5.30
N ASN A 140 19.93 -11.49 6.34
CA ASN A 140 19.16 -12.72 6.49
C ASN A 140 17.64 -12.49 6.45
N LEU A 141 17.14 -11.48 7.15
CA LEU A 141 15.72 -11.12 7.15
C LEU A 141 15.29 -10.52 5.80
N ALA A 142 16.18 -9.78 5.13
CA ALA A 142 15.90 -9.26 3.79
C ALA A 142 15.77 -10.39 2.75
N ASP A 143 16.63 -11.40 2.84
CA ASP A 143 16.58 -12.57 1.95
C ASP A 143 15.34 -13.42 2.23
N GLU A 144 14.97 -13.61 3.51
CA GLU A 144 13.73 -14.30 3.91
C GLU A 144 12.48 -13.59 3.37
N LEU A 145 12.43 -12.26 3.46
CA LEU A 145 11.35 -11.46 2.92
C LEU A 145 11.20 -11.66 1.40
N MET A 146 12.32 -11.67 0.67
CA MET A 146 12.34 -11.94 -0.78
C MET A 146 11.89 -13.36 -1.11
N GLU A 147 12.34 -14.37 -0.37
CA GLU A 147 11.97 -15.77 -0.58
C GLU A 147 10.47 -16.00 -0.34
N LYS A 148 9.90 -15.40 0.71
CA LYS A 148 8.46 -15.47 0.98
C LYS A 148 7.62 -14.77 -0.08
N LEU A 149 8.17 -13.75 -0.75
CA LEU A 149 7.51 -13.06 -1.86
C LEU A 149 7.49 -13.90 -3.14
N THR A 150 8.58 -14.60 -3.46
CA THR A 150 8.70 -15.41 -4.68
C THR A 150 7.91 -16.72 -4.60
N LYS A 151 7.71 -17.28 -3.40
CA LYS A 151 6.88 -18.48 -3.18
C LYS A 151 5.37 -18.25 -3.30
N GLN A 152 4.92 -17.01 -3.47
CA GLN A 152 3.50 -16.67 -3.62
C GLN A 152 3.05 -16.43 -5.06
N VAL A 153 3.99 -16.49 -6.02
CA VAL A 153 3.75 -16.34 -7.46
C VAL A 153 3.72 -17.69 -8.14
#